data_AF-A0A524FF07-F1
#
_entry.id   AF-A0A524FF07-F1
#
_cell.length_a   1.000
_cell.length_b   1.000
_cell.length_c   1.000
_cell.angle_alpha   90.00
_cell.angle_beta   90.00
_cell.angle_gamma   90.00
#
_symmetry.space_group_name_H-M   'P 1'
#
loop_
_entity.id
_entity.type
_entity.pdbx_description
1 polymer ?
#
loop_
_entity_poly.entity_id
_entity_poly.type
_entity_poly.pdbx_seq_one_letter_code
_entity_poly.pdbx_strand_id
1 'polypeptide(L)'
;MNCERALEILTSVKNREDILCSREEILELMKFSLIEEYENNVPIDQIVRELESLKANYSQINSGINEINKDLLSLERDYEHLSLFSKLLSFFYIGKGRKLKSSISKMRTRIKNENVQVSIIKDQILNLNDQKQSTEQSVKVNGMKVILTPNGDNIIDEISARKRFYSQELSSLVQTIERLDDTFVELINDVSRVMINSSFSAIWAVYMINLNNKRLATAFNDLASKEYFYKNAEKRMMKLSIFTLNSPNFDIPTSSSKIRAIENDMKYSFRTNNPSSDIKKALDKHRIYDSNLRSATTMIGRILSSWAEHHPEDTMSGNNYYDLLVDIFEKKPFGAIFDELRYAYFILPLVEDREKYNYYQDQLKDIPEGSKFFSTVASLFPWDPEETWMVFLRAEMNILKAQSAKFIPELIEYALLLTMNQKIIQIENNISESYLERWTNLVVPIVHLITYIFLEKDLKEYIRRRPLAYIISPRYYYRSSLHYHVIG
;
A
#
# COMPACT_ATOMS: atom_id res chain seq x y z
N MET A 1 -28.46 -15.58 0.12
CA MET A 1 -27.84 -16.42 1.17
C MET A 1 -27.15 -15.50 2.19
N ASN A 2 -27.04 -15.89 3.46
CA ASN A 2 -26.28 -15.10 4.45
C ASN A 2 -24.78 -15.42 4.41
N CYS A 3 -23.94 -14.56 5.00
CA CYS A 3 -22.48 -14.74 4.94
C CYS A 3 -22.01 -15.97 5.73
N GLU A 4 -22.66 -16.32 6.84
CA GLU A 4 -22.36 -17.52 7.63
C GLU A 4 -22.48 -18.80 6.78
N ARG A 5 -23.59 -18.95 6.05
CA ARG A 5 -23.81 -20.10 5.16
C ARG A 5 -22.91 -20.07 3.93
N ALA A 6 -22.59 -18.89 3.41
CA ALA A 6 -21.60 -18.73 2.36
C ALA A 6 -20.20 -19.21 2.80
N LEU A 7 -19.77 -18.81 4.01
CA LEU A 7 -18.50 -19.23 4.60
C LEU A 7 -18.44 -20.74 4.81
N GLU A 8 -19.51 -21.37 5.31
CA GLU A 8 -19.61 -22.82 5.46
C GLU A 8 -19.35 -23.54 4.13
N ILE A 9 -20.10 -23.19 3.07
CA ILE A 9 -19.98 -23.81 1.74
C ILE A 9 -18.59 -23.56 1.13
N LEU A 10 -18.10 -22.32 1.16
CA LEU A 10 -16.81 -21.98 0.57
C LEU A 10 -15.64 -22.64 1.30
N THR A 11 -15.71 -22.77 2.63
CA THR A 11 -14.71 -23.50 3.43
C THR A 11 -14.74 -25.00 3.13
N SER A 12 -15.91 -25.61 2.97
CA SER A 12 -16.01 -27.01 2.53
C SER A 12 -15.41 -27.21 1.13
N VAL A 13 -15.65 -26.29 0.18
CA VAL A 13 -15.00 -26.34 -1.15
C VAL A 13 -13.47 -26.17 -1.03
N LYS A 14 -12.97 -25.26 -0.18
CA LYS A 14 -11.54 -25.06 0.11
C LYS A 14 -10.89 -26.33 0.67
N ASN A 15 -11.57 -27.01 1.59
CA ASN A 15 -11.12 -28.23 2.26
C ASN A 15 -11.37 -29.51 1.44
N ARG A 16 -12.14 -29.44 0.36
CA ARG A 16 -12.60 -30.57 -0.48
C ARG A 16 -13.51 -31.55 0.27
N GLU A 17 -14.32 -31.02 1.17
CA GLU A 17 -15.33 -31.74 1.93
C GLU A 17 -16.69 -31.63 1.21
N ASP A 18 -17.47 -32.73 1.23
CA ASP A 18 -18.82 -32.73 0.66
C ASP A 18 -19.79 -32.03 1.62
N ILE A 19 -20.67 -31.18 1.08
CA ILE A 19 -21.63 -30.39 1.84
C ILE A 19 -23.01 -30.43 1.17
N LEU A 20 -24.05 -30.66 1.98
CA LEU A 20 -25.43 -30.52 1.55
C LEU A 20 -25.74 -29.06 1.29
N CYS A 21 -25.97 -28.69 0.03
CA CYS A 21 -26.40 -27.35 -0.37
C CYS A 21 -27.49 -27.39 -1.45
N SER A 22 -28.25 -26.31 -1.58
CA SER A 22 -29.24 -26.14 -2.65
C SER A 22 -28.56 -25.74 -3.96
N ARG A 23 -29.29 -25.82 -5.09
CA ARG A 23 -28.78 -25.35 -6.38
C ARG A 23 -28.72 -23.82 -6.43
N GLU A 24 -29.67 -23.16 -5.76
CA GLU A 24 -29.77 -21.71 -5.64
C GLU A 24 -28.58 -21.13 -4.86
N GLU A 25 -28.13 -21.80 -3.80
CA GLU A 25 -26.91 -21.42 -3.05
C GLU A 25 -25.67 -21.40 -3.96
N ILE A 26 -25.50 -22.43 -4.80
CA ILE A 26 -24.39 -22.54 -5.76
C ILE A 26 -24.49 -21.46 -6.85
N LEU A 27 -25.67 -21.24 -7.42
CA LEU A 27 -25.89 -20.18 -8.41
C LEU A 27 -25.63 -18.78 -7.84
N GLU A 28 -25.90 -18.55 -6.56
CA GLU A 28 -25.60 -17.28 -5.88
C GLU A 28 -24.10 -17.09 -5.68
N LEU A 29 -23.34 -18.13 -5.28
CA LEU A 29 -21.88 -18.07 -5.18
C LEU A 29 -21.22 -17.87 -6.56
N MET A 30 -21.73 -18.53 -7.61
CA MET A 30 -21.26 -18.33 -8.99
C MET A 30 -21.55 -16.92 -9.52
N LYS A 31 -22.71 -16.33 -9.18
CA LYS A 31 -23.08 -14.96 -9.56
C LYS A 31 -22.06 -13.92 -9.07
N PHE A 32 -21.47 -14.13 -7.90
CA PHE A 32 -20.41 -13.28 -7.33
C PHE A 32 -18.99 -13.75 -7.69
N SER A 33 -18.86 -14.69 -8.65
CA SER A 33 -17.58 -15.29 -9.07
C SER A 33 -16.75 -15.87 -7.92
N LEU A 34 -17.39 -16.40 -6.88
CA LEU A 34 -16.72 -16.99 -5.69
C LEU A 34 -16.37 -18.46 -5.93
N ILE A 35 -17.19 -19.14 -6.71
CA ILE A 35 -16.92 -20.47 -7.27
C ILE A 35 -17.18 -20.45 -8.77
N GLU A 36 -16.49 -21.31 -9.51
CA GLU A 36 -16.71 -21.53 -10.94
C GLU A 36 -17.11 -22.99 -11.18
N GLU A 37 -18.02 -23.22 -12.13
CA GLU A 37 -18.36 -24.56 -12.60
C GLU A 37 -17.23 -25.10 -13.49
N TYR A 38 -16.74 -26.29 -13.16
CA TYR A 38 -15.58 -26.91 -13.78
C TYR A 38 -15.92 -28.26 -14.41
N GLU A 39 -16.46 -28.20 -15.62
CA GLU A 39 -16.55 -29.36 -16.51
C GLU A 39 -15.26 -29.54 -17.31
N ASN A 40 -14.33 -30.34 -16.80
CA ASN A 40 -13.25 -30.90 -17.62
C ASN A 40 -13.41 -32.42 -17.77
N ASN A 41 -13.61 -32.84 -19.01
CA ASN A 41 -13.76 -34.23 -19.42
C ASN A 41 -12.40 -34.91 -19.76
N VAL A 42 -11.30 -34.16 -19.74
CA VAL A 42 -9.94 -34.67 -19.96
C VAL A 42 -9.39 -35.25 -18.66
N PRO A 43 -8.96 -36.53 -18.61
CA PRO A 43 -8.36 -37.12 -17.42
C PRO A 43 -7.04 -36.42 -17.04
N ILE A 44 -6.76 -36.29 -15.73
CA ILE A 44 -5.52 -35.68 -15.21
C ILE A 44 -4.27 -36.32 -15.85
N ASP A 45 -4.25 -37.65 -16.01
CA ASP A 45 -3.14 -38.38 -16.63
C ASP A 45 -2.84 -37.97 -18.07
N GLN A 46 -3.83 -37.43 -18.79
CA GLN A 46 -3.64 -36.90 -20.14
C GLN A 46 -3.03 -35.48 -20.09
N ILE A 47 -3.54 -34.62 -19.20
CA ILE A 47 -3.02 -33.26 -18.95
C ILE A 47 -1.55 -33.33 -18.50
N VAL A 48 -1.20 -34.24 -17.59
CA VAL A 48 0.18 -34.42 -17.10
C VAL A 48 1.13 -34.84 -18.21
N ARG A 49 0.74 -35.82 -19.06
CA ARG A 49 1.56 -36.26 -20.20
C ARG A 49 1.78 -35.15 -21.23
N GLU A 50 0.77 -34.31 -21.48
CA GLU A 50 0.89 -33.17 -22.39
C GLU A 50 1.80 -32.07 -21.81
N LEU A 51 1.69 -31.79 -20.51
CA LEU A 51 2.61 -30.89 -19.78
C LEU A 51 4.07 -31.36 -19.85
N GLU A 52 4.34 -32.65 -19.66
CA GLU A 52 5.69 -33.21 -19.76
C GLU A 52 6.26 -33.06 -21.17
N SER A 53 5.46 -33.37 -22.19
CA SER A 53 5.81 -33.18 -23.61
C SER A 53 6.15 -31.71 -23.92
N LEU A 54 5.31 -30.77 -23.49
CA LEU A 54 5.53 -29.33 -23.70
C LEU A 54 6.75 -28.81 -22.94
N LYS A 55 7.00 -29.28 -21.70
CA LYS A 55 8.22 -28.94 -20.94
C LYS A 55 9.48 -29.46 -21.63
N ALA A 56 9.44 -30.66 -22.20
CA ALA A 56 10.54 -31.20 -23.01
C ALA A 56 10.78 -30.36 -24.28
N ASN A 57 9.71 -30.03 -25.03
CA ASN A 57 9.78 -29.18 -26.22
C ASN A 57 10.31 -27.77 -25.91
N TYR A 58 9.86 -27.16 -24.81
CA TYR A 58 10.37 -25.88 -24.30
C TYR A 58 11.88 -25.94 -24.05
N SER A 59 12.34 -26.97 -23.33
CA SER A 59 13.76 -27.17 -23.04
C SER A 59 14.59 -27.35 -24.32
N GLN A 60 14.07 -28.13 -25.27
CA GLN A 60 14.71 -28.36 -26.56
C GLN A 60 14.86 -27.05 -27.36
N ILE A 61 13.79 -26.28 -27.55
CA ILE A 61 13.86 -25.00 -28.30
C ILE A 61 14.78 -24.00 -27.57
N ASN A 62 14.72 -23.91 -26.24
CA ASN A 62 15.59 -23.01 -25.48
C ASN A 62 17.07 -23.41 -25.58
N SER A 63 17.39 -24.71 -25.66
CA SER A 63 18.75 -25.17 -25.95
C SER A 63 19.21 -24.78 -27.37
N GLY A 64 18.35 -24.93 -28.38
CA GLY A 64 18.61 -24.48 -29.75
C GLY A 64 18.87 -22.97 -29.87
N ILE A 65 18.07 -22.13 -29.19
CA ILE A 65 18.30 -20.68 -29.10
C ILE A 65 19.69 -20.38 -28.50
N ASN A 66 20.09 -21.12 -27.46
CA ASN A 66 21.40 -20.95 -26.82
C ASN A 66 22.56 -21.36 -27.73
N GLU A 67 22.40 -22.37 -28.58
CA GLU A 67 23.38 -22.74 -29.61
C GLU A 67 23.48 -21.65 -30.69
N ILE A 68 22.35 -21.19 -31.24
CA ILE A 68 22.33 -20.14 -32.26
C ILE A 68 22.88 -18.82 -31.71
N ASN A 69 22.70 -18.51 -30.43
CA ASN A 69 23.32 -17.36 -29.77
C ASN A 69 24.85 -17.49 -29.68
N LYS A 70 25.40 -18.69 -29.42
CA LYS A 70 26.86 -18.92 -29.46
C LYS A 70 27.42 -18.72 -30.87
N ASP A 71 26.73 -19.23 -31.89
CA ASP A 71 27.12 -19.04 -33.29
C ASP A 71 26.96 -17.59 -33.76
N LEU A 72 25.93 -16.88 -33.29
CA LEU A 72 25.77 -15.45 -33.55
C LEU A 72 26.95 -14.65 -32.99
N LEU A 73 27.35 -14.94 -31.75
CA LEU A 73 28.48 -14.27 -31.09
C LEU A 73 29.82 -14.55 -31.79
N SER A 74 30.03 -15.73 -32.37
CA SER A 74 31.24 -16.02 -33.15
C SER A 74 31.24 -15.26 -34.48
N LEU A 75 30.11 -15.24 -35.21
CA LEU A 75 29.98 -14.48 -36.46
C LEU A 75 30.06 -12.96 -36.25
N GLU A 76 29.55 -12.43 -35.14
CA GLU A 76 29.67 -11.02 -34.80
C GLU A 76 31.13 -10.63 -34.51
N ARG A 77 31.89 -11.47 -33.79
CA ARG A 77 33.35 -11.29 -33.62
C ARG A 77 34.10 -11.36 -34.95
N ASP A 78 33.81 -12.34 -35.80
CA ASP A 78 34.41 -12.45 -37.13
C ASP A 78 34.15 -11.21 -37.99
N TYR A 79 32.95 -10.62 -37.89
CA TYR A 79 32.60 -9.38 -38.56
C TYR A 79 33.33 -8.16 -37.95
N GLU A 80 33.53 -8.12 -36.63
CA GLU A 80 34.32 -7.09 -35.96
C GLU A 80 35.81 -7.14 -36.32
N HIS A 81 36.39 -8.33 -36.52
CA HIS A 81 37.78 -8.50 -36.94
C HIS A 81 38.04 -8.21 -38.44
N LEU A 82 37.01 -7.94 -39.25
CA LEU A 82 37.20 -7.50 -40.63
C LEU A 82 37.88 -6.12 -40.71
N SER A 83 38.81 -5.99 -41.66
CA SER A 83 39.46 -4.71 -41.98
C SER A 83 38.44 -3.64 -42.41
N LEU A 84 38.78 -2.36 -42.17
CA LEU A 84 37.94 -1.21 -42.55
C LEU A 84 37.53 -1.24 -44.03
N PHE A 85 38.45 -1.61 -44.92
CA PHE A 85 38.17 -1.78 -46.35
C PHE A 85 37.16 -2.91 -46.63
N SER A 86 37.26 -4.04 -45.93
CA SER A 86 36.30 -5.16 -46.05
C SER A 86 34.91 -4.79 -45.50
N LYS A 87 34.84 -3.96 -44.46
CA LYS A 87 33.59 -3.40 -43.93
C LYS A 87 32.98 -2.38 -44.90
N LEU A 88 33.79 -1.50 -45.49
CA LEU A 88 33.38 -0.55 -46.53
C LEU A 88 32.79 -1.25 -47.77
N LEU A 89 33.46 -2.27 -48.30
CA LEU A 89 32.96 -3.08 -49.42
C LEU A 89 31.61 -3.75 -49.14
N SER A 90 31.29 -4.03 -47.87
CA SER A 90 30.00 -4.61 -47.49
C SER A 90 28.81 -3.64 -47.69
N PHE A 91 29.04 -2.32 -47.65
CA PHE A 91 28.02 -1.31 -47.98
C PHE A 91 27.74 -1.26 -49.49
N PHE A 92 28.74 -1.58 -50.32
CA PHE A 92 28.58 -1.76 -51.77
C PHE A 92 28.14 -3.18 -52.17
N TYR A 93 27.63 -3.97 -51.21
CA TYR A 93 27.15 -5.33 -51.43
C TYR A 93 28.18 -6.34 -51.96
N ILE A 94 29.48 -6.14 -51.70
CA ILE A 94 30.57 -7.01 -52.20
C ILE A 94 31.39 -7.60 -51.04
N GLY A 95 31.96 -8.79 -51.25
CA GLY A 95 33.00 -9.38 -50.37
C GLY A 95 32.50 -10.13 -49.12
N LYS A 96 33.46 -10.55 -48.28
CA LYS A 96 33.22 -11.38 -47.06
C LYS A 96 32.27 -10.70 -46.06
N GLY A 97 32.35 -9.38 -45.91
CA GLY A 97 31.50 -8.61 -45.00
C GLY A 97 30.00 -8.70 -45.31
N ARG A 98 29.60 -8.76 -46.59
CA ARG A 98 28.19 -9.00 -46.97
C ARG A 98 27.71 -10.39 -46.54
N LYS A 99 28.55 -11.42 -46.70
CA LYS A 99 28.18 -12.80 -46.31
C LYS A 99 27.95 -12.88 -44.81
N LEU A 100 28.89 -12.36 -44.00
CA LEU A 100 28.77 -12.32 -42.54
C LEU A 100 27.54 -11.51 -42.07
N LYS A 101 27.33 -10.30 -42.59
CA LYS A 101 26.15 -9.47 -42.27
C LYS A 101 24.82 -10.15 -42.64
N SER A 102 24.79 -10.93 -43.73
CA SER A 102 23.62 -11.74 -44.11
C SER A 102 23.40 -12.92 -43.14
N SER A 103 24.45 -13.63 -42.74
CA SER A 103 24.35 -14.74 -41.78
C SER A 103 23.90 -14.25 -40.40
N ILE A 104 24.47 -13.15 -39.89
CA ILE A 104 24.06 -12.48 -38.64
C ILE A 104 22.56 -12.12 -38.70
N SER A 105 22.10 -11.52 -39.80
CA SER A 105 20.69 -11.18 -39.99
C SER A 105 19.78 -12.42 -39.99
N LYS A 106 20.18 -13.50 -40.68
CA LYS A 106 19.44 -14.78 -40.69
C LYS A 106 19.36 -15.41 -39.30
N MET A 107 20.46 -15.44 -38.54
CA MET A 107 20.48 -15.97 -37.18
C MET A 107 19.62 -15.14 -36.22
N ARG A 108 19.72 -13.80 -36.24
CA ARG A 108 18.84 -12.92 -35.46
C ARG A 108 17.36 -13.12 -35.80
N THR A 109 17.03 -13.33 -37.08
CA THR A 109 15.66 -13.67 -37.51
C THR A 109 15.22 -15.04 -36.98
N ARG A 110 16.11 -16.04 -37.01
CA ARG A 110 15.83 -17.38 -36.47
C ARG A 110 15.59 -17.34 -34.95
N ILE A 111 16.47 -16.66 -34.20
CA ILE A 111 16.31 -16.44 -32.74
C ILE A 111 14.97 -15.74 -32.45
N LYS A 112 14.58 -14.73 -33.25
CA LYS A 112 13.27 -14.08 -33.07
C LYS A 112 12.11 -15.06 -33.27
N ASN A 113 12.15 -15.90 -34.31
CA ASN A 113 11.10 -16.87 -34.60
C ASN A 113 11.02 -17.97 -33.54
N GLU A 114 12.16 -18.48 -33.06
CA GLU A 114 12.20 -19.48 -32.00
C GLU A 114 11.73 -18.90 -30.65
N ASN A 115 12.05 -17.64 -30.32
CA ASN A 115 11.48 -16.96 -29.14
C ASN A 115 9.94 -16.81 -29.21
N VAL A 116 9.35 -16.64 -30.40
CA VAL A 116 7.88 -16.65 -30.55
C VAL A 116 7.31 -18.03 -30.22
N GLN A 117 7.96 -19.11 -30.67
CA GLN A 117 7.55 -20.49 -30.31
C GLN A 117 7.71 -20.76 -28.80
N VAL A 118 8.78 -20.26 -28.17
CA VAL A 118 8.97 -20.33 -26.71
C VAL A 118 7.84 -19.63 -25.95
N SER A 119 7.35 -18.47 -26.44
CA SER A 119 6.20 -17.80 -25.84
C SER A 119 4.94 -18.66 -25.94
N ILE A 120 4.61 -19.16 -27.15
CA ILE A 120 3.41 -19.98 -27.39
C ILE A 120 3.43 -21.23 -26.49
N ILE A 121 4.55 -21.94 -26.39
CA ILE A 121 4.67 -23.12 -25.54
C ILE A 121 4.57 -22.75 -24.05
N LYS A 122 5.11 -21.61 -23.62
CA LYS A 122 4.98 -21.14 -22.25
C LYS A 122 3.51 -20.86 -21.90
N ASP A 123 2.77 -20.21 -22.79
CA ASP A 123 1.35 -19.91 -22.61
C ASP A 123 0.51 -21.20 -22.59
N GLN A 124 0.85 -22.19 -23.41
CA GLN A 124 0.25 -23.53 -23.36
C GLN A 124 0.54 -24.28 -22.05
N ILE A 125 1.78 -24.20 -21.53
CA ILE A 125 2.16 -24.80 -20.24
C ILE A 125 1.39 -24.16 -19.09
N LEU A 126 1.20 -22.84 -19.11
CA LEU A 126 0.40 -22.15 -18.08
C LEU A 126 -1.05 -22.65 -18.12
N ASN A 127 -1.72 -22.58 -19.28
CA ASN A 127 -3.10 -23.03 -19.43
C ASN A 127 -3.32 -24.49 -18.98
N LEU A 128 -2.39 -25.40 -19.30
CA LEU A 128 -2.49 -26.80 -18.88
C LEU A 128 -2.17 -27.02 -17.39
N ASN A 129 -1.27 -26.23 -16.80
CA ASN A 129 -1.06 -26.22 -15.36
C ASN A 129 -2.33 -25.76 -14.63
N ASP A 130 -2.96 -24.68 -15.11
CA ASP A 130 -4.21 -24.16 -14.55
C ASP A 130 -5.33 -25.21 -14.65
N GLN A 131 -5.48 -25.86 -15.82
CA GLN A 131 -6.42 -26.99 -15.97
C GLN A 131 -6.10 -28.16 -15.04
N LYS A 132 -4.83 -28.53 -14.87
CA LYS A 132 -4.42 -29.59 -13.93
C LYS A 132 -4.84 -29.21 -12.51
N GLN A 133 -4.49 -27.99 -12.09
CA GLN A 133 -4.79 -27.47 -10.75
C GLN A 133 -6.30 -27.41 -10.50
N SER A 134 -7.09 -26.87 -11.42
CA SER A 134 -8.56 -26.87 -11.31
C SER A 134 -9.14 -28.28 -11.24
N THR A 135 -8.60 -29.24 -12.00
CA THR A 135 -9.05 -30.64 -11.92
C THR A 135 -8.70 -31.28 -10.57
N GLU A 136 -7.53 -30.97 -10.00
CA GLU A 136 -7.09 -31.44 -8.68
C GLU A 136 -7.80 -30.75 -7.50
N GLN A 137 -8.24 -29.50 -7.68
CA GLN A 137 -8.93 -28.70 -6.67
C GLN A 137 -10.45 -28.85 -6.71
N SER A 138 -11.02 -29.29 -7.83
CA SER A 138 -12.47 -29.38 -8.01
C SER A 138 -13.17 -30.34 -7.05
N VAL A 139 -14.30 -29.89 -6.51
CA VAL A 139 -15.16 -30.62 -5.57
C VAL A 139 -16.51 -30.86 -6.23
N LYS A 140 -17.13 -32.00 -5.95
CA LYS A 140 -18.51 -32.26 -6.41
C LYS A 140 -19.47 -31.81 -5.32
N VAL A 141 -20.32 -30.83 -5.62
CA VAL A 141 -21.25 -30.20 -4.69
C VAL A 141 -22.63 -30.17 -5.34
N ASN A 142 -23.62 -30.81 -4.70
CA ASN A 142 -24.98 -31.03 -5.24
C ASN A 142 -25.02 -31.47 -6.72
N GLY A 143 -24.14 -32.41 -7.10
CA GLY A 143 -24.07 -32.93 -8.46
C GLY A 143 -23.19 -32.14 -9.44
N MET A 144 -23.05 -30.83 -9.23
CA MET A 144 -22.17 -29.95 -10.00
C MET A 144 -20.71 -30.12 -9.56
N LYS A 145 -19.76 -29.93 -10.48
CA LYS A 145 -18.34 -29.96 -10.18
C LYS A 145 -17.83 -28.53 -10.16
N VAL A 146 -17.36 -28.05 -9.02
CA VAL A 146 -17.01 -26.63 -8.79
C VAL A 146 -15.59 -26.46 -8.29
N ILE A 147 -14.98 -25.32 -8.58
CA ILE A 147 -13.69 -24.87 -8.04
C ILE A 147 -13.88 -23.57 -7.26
N LEU A 148 -13.08 -23.38 -6.20
CA LEU A 148 -12.97 -22.10 -5.51
C LEU A 148 -12.16 -21.13 -6.37
N THR A 149 -12.66 -19.91 -6.58
CA THR A 149 -11.89 -18.87 -7.29
C THR A 149 -11.00 -18.10 -6.30
N PRO A 150 -10.03 -17.28 -6.77
CA PRO A 150 -9.32 -16.34 -5.90
C PRO A 150 -10.25 -15.35 -5.18
N ASN A 151 -11.41 -15.00 -5.75
CA ASN A 151 -12.40 -14.17 -5.06
C ASN A 151 -13.13 -14.97 -3.96
N GLY A 152 -13.39 -16.25 -4.19
CA GLY A 152 -13.90 -17.18 -3.18
C GLY A 152 -12.95 -17.39 -2.01
N ASP A 153 -11.65 -17.47 -2.29
CA ASP A 153 -10.63 -17.58 -1.23
C ASP A 153 -10.55 -16.28 -0.40
N ASN A 154 -10.50 -15.12 -1.07
CA ASN A 154 -10.51 -13.82 -0.39
C ASN A 154 -11.80 -13.57 0.41
N ILE A 155 -12.98 -14.01 -0.06
CA ILE A 155 -14.23 -13.76 0.68
C ILE A 155 -14.35 -14.65 1.92
N ILE A 156 -13.71 -15.83 1.96
CA ILE A 156 -13.61 -16.65 3.18
C ILE A 156 -12.90 -15.84 4.27
N ASP A 157 -11.77 -15.22 3.94
CA ASP A 157 -10.98 -14.43 4.89
C ASP A 157 -11.74 -13.14 5.31
N GLU A 158 -12.38 -12.45 4.36
CA GLU A 158 -13.21 -11.28 4.65
C GLU A 158 -14.40 -11.59 5.57
N ILE A 159 -15.15 -12.67 5.31
CA ILE A 159 -16.25 -13.07 6.19
C ILE A 159 -15.69 -13.45 7.57
N SER A 160 -14.64 -14.28 7.62
CA SER A 160 -14.04 -14.79 8.86
C SER A 160 -13.52 -13.68 9.78
N ALA A 161 -12.92 -12.63 9.22
CA ALA A 161 -12.51 -11.45 9.97
C ALA A 161 -13.73 -10.60 10.38
N ARG A 162 -14.70 -10.41 9.48
CA ARG A 162 -15.84 -9.49 9.66
C ARG A 162 -17.08 -10.19 10.20
N LYS A 163 -16.96 -10.76 11.39
CA LYS A 163 -18.00 -11.57 12.07
C LYS A 163 -19.37 -10.86 12.15
N ARG A 164 -19.42 -9.52 12.17
CA ARG A 164 -20.65 -8.71 12.11
C ARG A 164 -21.49 -8.88 10.84
N PHE A 165 -20.92 -9.46 9.77
CA PHE A 165 -21.64 -9.77 8.53
C PHE A 165 -22.23 -11.19 8.49
N TYR A 166 -21.91 -12.09 9.42
CA TYR A 166 -22.38 -13.49 9.40
C TYR A 166 -23.89 -13.63 9.15
N SER A 167 -24.70 -12.85 9.88
CA SER A 167 -26.17 -12.84 9.76
C SER A 167 -26.72 -11.99 8.62
N GLN A 168 -25.87 -11.20 7.93
CA GLN A 168 -26.26 -10.37 6.79
C GLN A 168 -26.23 -11.17 5.49
N GLU A 169 -26.98 -10.70 4.49
CA GLU A 169 -26.88 -11.25 3.13
C GLU A 169 -25.47 -11.08 2.55
N LEU A 170 -24.99 -12.10 1.82
CA LEU A 170 -23.72 -12.07 1.10
C LEU A 170 -23.62 -10.86 0.14
N SER A 171 -24.75 -10.47 -0.46
CA SER A 171 -24.91 -9.27 -1.28
C SER A 171 -24.46 -7.99 -0.58
N SER A 172 -24.73 -7.84 0.72
CA SER A 172 -24.37 -6.67 1.54
C SER A 172 -22.86 -6.55 1.71
N LEU A 173 -22.19 -7.68 2.02
CA LEU A 173 -20.73 -7.71 2.18
C LEU A 173 -20.03 -7.45 0.84
N VAL A 174 -20.47 -8.09 -0.25
CA VAL A 174 -19.91 -7.88 -1.59
C VAL A 174 -20.03 -6.41 -2.01
N GLN A 175 -21.21 -5.79 -1.85
CA GLN A 175 -21.40 -4.37 -2.17
C GLN A 175 -20.56 -3.43 -1.27
N THR A 176 -20.36 -3.79 0.00
CA THR A 176 -19.47 -3.04 0.90
C THR A 176 -18.02 -3.11 0.40
N ILE A 177 -17.56 -4.32 0.02
CA ILE A 177 -16.23 -4.56 -0.53
C ILE A 177 -16.01 -3.81 -1.86
N GLU A 178 -16.97 -3.87 -2.78
CA GLU A 178 -16.92 -3.14 -4.07
C GLU A 178 -16.78 -1.63 -3.83
N ARG A 179 -17.60 -1.07 -2.93
CA ARG A 179 -17.53 0.36 -2.56
C ARG A 179 -16.19 0.75 -1.92
N LEU A 180 -15.57 -0.13 -1.16
CA LEU A 180 -14.24 0.08 -0.59
C LEU A 180 -13.17 0.09 -1.67
N ASP A 181 -13.15 -0.91 -2.55
CA ASP A 181 -12.20 -0.99 -3.68
C ASP A 181 -12.32 0.25 -4.58
N ASP A 182 -13.54 0.63 -4.99
CA ASP A 182 -13.79 1.85 -5.77
C ASP A 182 -13.29 3.11 -5.06
N THR A 183 -13.51 3.22 -3.75
CA THR A 183 -13.06 4.36 -2.96
C THR A 183 -11.53 4.38 -2.82
N PHE A 184 -10.87 3.25 -2.61
CA PHE A 184 -9.41 3.19 -2.63
C PHE A 184 -8.85 3.59 -4.00
N VAL A 185 -9.44 3.11 -5.09
CA VAL A 185 -9.06 3.49 -6.45
C VAL A 185 -9.26 4.99 -6.68
N GLU A 186 -10.36 5.61 -6.23
CA GLU A 186 -10.57 7.06 -6.27
C GLU A 186 -9.45 7.80 -5.51
N LEU A 187 -9.19 7.40 -4.26
CA LEU A 187 -8.20 8.03 -3.38
C LEU A 187 -6.78 7.90 -3.92
N ILE A 188 -6.38 6.72 -4.43
CA ILE A 188 -5.05 6.47 -5.04
C ILE A 188 -4.88 7.30 -6.32
N ASN A 189 -5.92 7.44 -7.13
CA ASN A 189 -5.90 8.28 -8.33
C ASN A 189 -5.81 9.77 -7.98
N ASP A 190 -6.50 10.22 -6.94
CA ASP A 190 -6.37 11.60 -6.44
C ASP A 190 -4.98 11.84 -5.83
N VAL A 191 -4.42 10.91 -5.03
CA VAL A 191 -3.03 11.00 -4.51
C VAL A 191 -2.07 11.14 -5.69
N SER A 192 -2.21 10.31 -6.72
CA SER A 192 -1.34 10.31 -7.89
C SER A 192 -1.46 11.62 -8.69
N ARG A 193 -2.68 12.10 -8.93
CA ARG A 193 -2.93 13.38 -9.62
C ARG A 193 -2.36 14.56 -8.84
N VAL A 194 -2.52 14.53 -7.52
CA VAL A 194 -1.99 15.54 -6.61
C VAL A 194 -0.46 15.53 -6.65
N MET A 195 0.18 14.35 -6.55
CA MET A 195 1.65 14.19 -6.61
C MET A 195 2.26 14.61 -7.96
N ILE A 196 1.62 14.31 -9.09
CA ILE A 196 2.12 14.69 -10.43
C ILE A 196 2.23 16.22 -10.58
N ASN A 197 1.28 16.96 -10.02
CA ASN A 197 1.16 18.41 -10.21
C ASN A 197 1.75 19.24 -9.07
N SER A 198 2.34 18.58 -8.06
CA SER A 198 2.72 19.24 -6.81
C SER A 198 4.16 18.99 -6.41
N SER A 199 4.67 19.87 -5.55
CA SER A 199 6.03 19.78 -5.05
C SER A 199 6.17 18.95 -3.77
N PHE A 200 5.11 18.78 -2.96
CA PHE A 200 5.16 18.17 -1.62
C PHE A 200 5.41 16.66 -1.58
N SER A 201 5.81 16.16 -0.40
CA SER A 201 6.07 14.74 -0.16
C SER A 201 4.77 13.93 -0.08
N ALA A 202 4.84 12.62 -0.40
CA ALA A 202 3.65 11.78 -0.57
C ALA A 202 2.75 11.69 0.69
N ILE A 203 3.32 11.79 1.88
CA ILE A 203 2.59 11.87 3.16
C ILE A 203 1.64 13.07 3.19
N TRP A 204 2.02 14.23 2.62
CA TRP A 204 1.15 15.40 2.49
C TRP A 204 -0.01 15.16 1.52
N ALA A 205 0.20 14.41 0.43
CA ALA A 205 -0.86 14.09 -0.53
C ALA A 205 -1.99 13.29 0.13
N VAL A 206 -1.66 12.21 0.85
CA VAL A 206 -2.65 11.38 1.56
C VAL A 206 -3.41 12.20 2.60
N TYR A 207 -2.73 13.05 3.36
CA TYR A 207 -3.38 13.88 4.38
C TYR A 207 -4.32 14.95 3.81
N MET A 208 -3.93 15.66 2.75
CA MET A 208 -4.84 16.64 2.12
C MET A 208 -6.07 16.00 1.50
N ILE A 209 -5.98 14.72 1.13
CA ILE A 209 -7.10 13.90 0.66
C ILE A 209 -7.96 13.40 1.82
N ASN A 210 -7.36 13.01 2.95
CA ASN A 210 -8.09 12.65 4.17
C ASN A 210 -8.88 13.83 4.74
N LEU A 211 -8.34 15.05 4.65
CA LEU A 211 -9.06 16.29 5.00
C LEU A 211 -10.03 16.77 3.91
N ASN A 212 -10.18 16.05 2.79
CA ASN A 212 -10.95 16.46 1.60
C ASN A 212 -10.61 17.88 1.09
N ASN A 213 -9.41 18.38 1.39
CA ASN A 213 -9.09 19.80 1.29
C ASN A 213 -8.18 20.06 0.10
N LYS A 214 -8.74 19.89 -1.10
CA LYS A 214 -8.05 20.13 -2.39
C LYS A 214 -7.50 21.57 -2.51
N ARG A 215 -8.01 22.52 -1.71
CA ARG A 215 -7.48 23.91 -1.62
C ARG A 215 -6.11 23.99 -0.94
N LEU A 216 -5.81 23.13 0.05
CA LEU A 216 -4.48 23.08 0.68
C LEU A 216 -3.39 22.69 -0.33
N ALA A 217 -3.67 21.81 -1.29
CA ALA A 217 -2.69 21.39 -2.29
C ALA A 217 -2.27 22.57 -3.20
N THR A 218 -3.25 23.34 -3.68
CA THR A 218 -3.00 24.57 -4.45
C THR A 218 -2.21 25.59 -3.62
N ALA A 219 -2.60 25.80 -2.35
CA ALA A 219 -1.90 26.71 -1.45
C ALA A 219 -0.45 26.28 -1.14
N PHE A 220 -0.17 24.96 -1.07
CA PHE A 220 1.20 24.44 -0.95
C PHE A 220 2.02 24.82 -2.17
N ASN A 221 1.54 24.55 -3.38
CA ASN A 221 2.31 24.80 -4.60
C ASN A 221 2.57 26.29 -4.81
N ASP A 222 1.61 27.14 -4.45
CA ASP A 222 1.75 28.59 -4.36
C ASP A 222 2.75 29.06 -3.30
N LEU A 223 2.96 28.30 -2.22
CA LEU A 223 3.97 28.58 -1.20
C LEU A 223 5.36 28.11 -1.64
N ALA A 224 5.47 26.87 -2.10
CA ALA A 224 6.73 26.24 -2.47
C ALA A 224 7.41 26.93 -3.66
N SER A 225 6.62 27.38 -4.66
CA SER A 225 7.13 28.21 -5.77
C SER A 225 7.69 29.57 -5.32
N LYS A 226 7.33 30.06 -4.13
CA LYS A 226 7.77 31.33 -3.54
C LYS A 226 8.86 31.17 -2.47
N GLU A 227 9.25 29.94 -2.11
CA GLU A 227 10.23 29.67 -1.05
C GLU A 227 11.52 29.02 -1.56
N TYR A 228 12.65 29.59 -1.15
CA TYR A 228 13.99 29.12 -1.52
C TYR A 228 14.34 27.72 -0.95
N PHE A 229 13.59 27.25 0.05
CA PHE A 229 13.80 25.95 0.70
C PHE A 229 12.48 25.24 0.92
N TYR A 230 12.26 24.20 0.12
CA TYR A 230 11.12 23.28 0.20
C TYR A 230 10.70 22.83 1.61
N LYS A 231 11.68 22.47 2.47
CA LYS A 231 11.44 22.06 3.88
C LYS A 231 10.72 23.13 4.72
N ASN A 232 10.81 24.41 4.36
CA ASN A 232 10.10 25.47 5.05
C ASN A 232 8.62 25.56 4.61
N ALA A 233 8.33 25.29 3.34
CA ALA A 233 6.96 25.23 2.82
C ALA A 233 6.17 24.09 3.48
N GLU A 234 6.75 22.89 3.62
CA GLU A 234 6.16 21.78 4.39
C GLU A 234 5.83 22.21 5.83
N LYS A 235 6.80 22.83 6.53
CA LYS A 235 6.60 23.30 7.91
C LYS A 235 5.59 24.44 8.07
N ARG A 236 5.32 25.23 7.02
CA ARG A 236 4.24 26.23 7.02
C ARG A 236 2.88 25.59 6.75
N MET A 237 2.80 24.69 5.78
CA MET A 237 1.56 23.99 5.45
C MET A 237 1.07 23.06 6.57
N MET A 238 1.99 22.51 7.37
CA MET A 238 1.66 21.87 8.63
C MET A 238 0.91 22.79 9.60
N LYS A 239 1.36 24.02 9.79
CA LYS A 239 0.67 24.97 10.68
C LYS A 239 -0.66 25.43 10.08
N LEU A 240 -0.68 25.76 8.79
CA LEU A 240 -1.90 26.21 8.10
C LEU A 240 -3.00 25.15 8.10
N SER A 241 -2.65 23.87 7.88
CA SER A 241 -3.64 22.77 7.96
C SER A 241 -4.18 22.60 9.38
N ILE A 242 -3.32 22.58 10.41
CA ILE A 242 -3.73 22.58 11.83
C ILE A 242 -4.65 23.77 12.14
N PHE A 243 -4.40 24.96 11.56
CA PHE A 243 -5.28 26.11 11.75
C PHE A 243 -6.63 25.96 11.05
N THR A 244 -6.64 25.43 9.82
CA THR A 244 -7.86 25.17 9.05
C THR A 244 -8.73 24.11 9.72
N LEU A 245 -8.14 23.15 10.44
CA LEU A 245 -8.87 22.15 11.22
C LEU A 245 -9.59 22.75 12.44
N ASN A 246 -8.96 23.72 13.11
CA ASN A 246 -9.58 24.45 14.22
C ASN A 246 -10.53 25.57 13.73
N SER A 247 -10.71 25.73 12.41
CA SER A 247 -11.57 26.73 11.79
C SER A 247 -11.90 26.30 10.35
N PRO A 248 -12.80 25.32 10.15
CA PRO A 248 -13.05 24.73 8.82
C PRO A 248 -13.56 25.72 7.76
N ASN A 249 -14.15 26.84 8.19
CA ASN A 249 -14.57 27.95 7.33
C ASN A 249 -13.43 28.93 6.97
N PHE A 250 -12.18 28.63 7.34
CA PHE A 250 -11.05 29.52 7.12
C PHE A 250 -10.48 29.43 5.70
N ASP A 251 -10.60 30.52 4.94
CA ASP A 251 -9.98 30.63 3.62
C ASP A 251 -8.44 30.65 3.73
N ILE A 252 -7.82 29.56 3.27
CA ILE A 252 -6.36 29.42 3.19
C ILE A 252 -5.80 30.46 2.21
N PRO A 253 -5.05 31.49 2.66
CA PRO A 253 -4.60 32.54 1.76
C PRO A 253 -3.34 32.14 1.01
N THR A 254 -3.25 32.56 -0.26
CA THR A 254 -2.12 32.26 -1.16
C THR A 254 -0.96 33.27 -1.09
N SER A 255 -1.10 34.33 -0.27
CA SER A 255 -0.08 35.38 -0.12
C SER A 255 0.79 35.20 1.12
N SER A 256 2.11 35.28 0.93
CA SER A 256 3.11 35.02 1.98
C SER A 256 3.01 35.98 3.18
N SER A 257 2.52 37.20 2.98
CA SER A 257 2.27 38.17 4.07
C SER A 257 1.08 37.78 4.95
N LYS A 258 -0.06 37.39 4.36
CA LYS A 258 -1.22 36.88 5.10
C LYS A 258 -0.89 35.57 5.82
N ILE A 259 -0.18 34.66 5.16
CA ILE A 259 0.30 33.41 5.74
C ILE A 259 1.17 33.68 6.98
N ARG A 260 2.12 34.63 6.92
CA ARG A 260 2.92 35.02 8.09
C ARG A 260 2.10 35.67 9.21
N ALA A 261 1.05 36.41 8.86
CA ALA A 261 0.12 36.97 9.85
C ALA A 261 -0.58 35.85 10.62
N ILE A 262 -1.10 34.84 9.93
CA ILE A 262 -1.73 33.65 10.54
C ILE A 262 -0.71 32.82 11.31
N GLU A 263 0.48 32.56 10.77
CA GLU A 263 1.55 31.88 11.51
C GLU A 263 1.94 32.61 12.81
N ASN A 264 1.81 33.94 12.83
CA ASN A 264 2.08 34.75 14.03
C ASN A 264 0.87 34.74 14.96
N ASP A 265 -0.34 34.83 14.44
CA ASP A 265 -1.58 34.71 15.21
C ASP A 265 -1.62 33.35 15.93
N MET A 266 -1.41 32.24 15.23
CA MET A 266 -1.19 30.90 15.81
C MET A 266 -0.08 30.85 16.88
N LYS A 267 1.00 31.64 16.76
CA LYS A 267 2.04 31.70 17.80
C LYS A 267 1.55 32.43 19.06
N TYR A 268 0.59 33.34 18.93
CA TYR A 268 0.04 34.17 20.00
C TYR A 268 -1.24 33.57 20.63
N SER A 269 -2.23 33.17 19.83
CA SER A 269 -3.47 32.54 20.31
C SER A 269 -3.19 31.26 21.10
N PHE A 270 -2.35 30.38 20.58
CA PHE A 270 -2.01 29.12 21.25
C PHE A 270 -0.92 29.24 22.35
N ARG A 271 -0.59 30.46 22.82
CA ARG A 271 0.51 30.69 23.79
C ARG A 271 0.07 30.68 25.25
N THR A 272 -1.22 30.83 25.51
CA THR A 272 -1.83 30.80 26.85
C THR A 272 -1.82 29.37 27.40
N ASN A 273 -1.06 29.15 28.47
CA ASN A 273 -0.93 27.89 29.23
C ASN A 273 -0.42 26.67 28.42
N ASN A 274 0.89 26.41 28.46
CA ASN A 274 1.51 25.24 27.81
C ASN A 274 2.30 24.36 28.83
N PRO A 275 1.69 23.29 29.35
CA PRO A 275 2.32 22.28 30.24
C PRO A 275 3.52 21.48 29.68
N SER A 276 3.98 21.75 28.45
CA SER A 276 5.18 21.12 27.86
C SER A 276 6.46 21.16 28.71
N SER A 277 6.51 22.00 29.75
CA SER A 277 7.61 22.05 30.73
C SER A 277 7.85 20.73 31.45
N ASP A 278 6.79 20.00 31.79
CA ASP A 278 6.91 18.84 32.67
C ASP A 278 7.17 17.56 31.88
N ILE A 279 6.58 17.45 30.69
CA ILE A 279 7.01 16.47 29.68
C ILE A 279 8.47 16.70 29.28
N LYS A 280 8.91 17.96 29.13
CA LYS A 280 10.33 18.25 28.89
C LYS A 280 11.21 17.69 30.01
N LYS A 281 10.86 17.91 31.29
CA LYS A 281 11.62 17.36 32.42
C LYS A 281 11.66 15.82 32.38
N ALA A 282 10.52 15.17 32.13
CA ALA A 282 10.42 13.72 32.02
C ALA A 282 11.29 13.18 30.86
N LEU A 283 11.25 13.79 29.68
CA LEU A 283 12.05 13.38 28.52
C LEU A 283 13.55 13.72 28.68
N ASP A 284 13.89 14.85 29.31
CA ASP A 284 15.28 15.25 29.63
C ASP A 284 15.92 14.23 30.61
N LYS A 285 15.18 13.77 31.63
CA LYS A 285 15.58 12.72 32.59
C LYS A 285 15.99 11.41 31.89
N HIS A 286 15.41 11.12 30.73
CA HIS A 286 15.74 9.94 29.91
C HIS A 286 16.66 10.25 28.72
N ARG A 287 17.15 11.49 28.56
CA ARG A 287 17.97 11.97 27.42
C ARG A 287 17.30 11.81 26.05
N ILE A 288 15.97 11.86 26.02
CA ILE A 288 15.14 11.62 24.83
C ILE A 288 14.79 12.93 24.08
N TYR A 289 14.97 14.08 24.72
CA TYR A 289 14.38 15.34 24.28
C TYR A 289 15.12 16.03 23.12
N ASP A 290 14.42 16.27 22.01
CA ASP A 290 14.87 17.11 20.89
C ASP A 290 13.90 18.27 20.58
N SER A 291 14.30 19.14 19.65
CA SER A 291 13.52 20.32 19.27
C SER A 291 12.27 20.03 18.44
N ASN A 292 12.23 18.88 17.75
CA ASN A 292 11.07 18.43 16.98
C ASN A 292 10.01 17.86 17.92
N LEU A 293 10.39 17.00 18.86
CA LEU A 293 9.52 16.46 19.90
C LEU A 293 8.86 17.58 20.71
N ARG A 294 9.62 18.60 21.14
CA ARG A 294 9.07 19.81 21.78
C ARG A 294 7.94 20.45 20.97
N SER A 295 8.14 20.56 19.65
CA SER A 295 7.15 21.15 18.74
C SER A 295 5.93 20.25 18.60
N ALA A 296 6.13 18.93 18.46
CA ALA A 296 5.06 17.93 18.39
C ALA A 296 4.19 17.98 19.65
N THR A 297 4.79 17.79 20.84
CA THR A 297 4.08 17.79 22.13
C THR A 297 3.25 19.06 22.30
N THR A 298 3.86 20.22 22.04
CA THR A 298 3.17 21.52 22.12
C THR A 298 2.00 21.61 21.13
N MET A 299 2.18 21.17 19.88
CA MET A 299 1.14 21.23 18.85
C MET A 299 -0.02 20.28 19.15
N ILE A 300 0.25 19.05 19.61
CA ILE A 300 -0.77 18.04 19.93
C ILE A 300 -1.65 18.51 21.08
N GLY A 301 -1.06 18.92 22.21
CA GLY A 301 -1.86 19.39 23.35
C GLY A 301 -2.63 20.68 23.05
N ARG A 302 -2.19 21.51 22.10
CA ARG A 302 -2.98 22.65 21.60
C ARG A 302 -4.19 22.23 20.76
N ILE A 303 -4.02 21.23 19.89
CA ILE A 303 -5.13 20.64 19.11
C ILE A 303 -6.18 20.08 20.09
N LEU A 304 -5.74 19.34 21.12
CA LEU A 304 -6.62 18.77 22.14
C LEU A 304 -7.31 19.83 23.02
N SER A 305 -6.61 20.90 23.43
CA SER A 305 -7.26 22.01 24.15
C SER A 305 -8.30 22.73 23.28
N SER A 306 -7.98 23.03 22.02
CA SER A 306 -8.91 23.70 21.08
C SER A 306 -10.12 22.82 20.78
N TRP A 307 -9.94 21.51 20.68
CA TRP A 307 -11.04 20.54 20.57
C TRP A 307 -11.94 20.57 21.80
N ALA A 308 -11.37 20.45 23.01
CA ALA A 308 -12.12 20.45 24.26
C ALA A 308 -12.81 21.79 24.59
N GLU A 309 -12.33 22.92 24.06
CA GLU A 309 -13.04 24.21 24.14
C GLU A 309 -14.37 24.22 23.36
N HIS A 310 -14.47 23.43 22.30
CA HIS A 310 -15.67 23.30 21.45
C HIS A 310 -16.50 22.05 21.79
N HIS A 311 -15.88 21.03 22.41
CA HIS A 311 -16.47 19.75 22.81
C HIS A 311 -16.17 19.48 24.29
N PRO A 312 -16.79 20.22 25.23
CA PRO A 312 -16.51 20.12 26.67
C PRO A 312 -16.88 18.75 27.29
N GLU A 313 -17.65 17.94 26.58
CA GLU A 313 -17.95 16.54 26.90
C GLU A 313 -16.80 15.56 26.60
N ASP A 314 -15.83 15.90 25.73
CA ASP A 314 -14.65 15.05 25.51
C ASP A 314 -13.66 15.21 26.66
N THR A 315 -13.44 14.12 27.39
CA THR A 315 -12.52 14.08 28.54
C THR A 315 -11.04 14.27 28.15
N MET A 316 -10.68 14.13 26.88
CA MET A 316 -9.28 14.23 26.41
C MET A 316 -8.84 15.67 26.12
N SER A 317 -8.82 16.50 27.17
CA SER A 317 -8.24 17.86 27.10
C SER A 317 -6.72 17.83 26.96
N GLY A 318 -6.13 18.95 26.51
CA GLY A 318 -4.68 19.09 26.43
C GLY A 318 -3.96 18.83 27.76
N ASN A 319 -4.51 19.29 28.89
CA ASN A 319 -3.94 19.06 30.23
C ASN A 319 -3.94 17.56 30.59
N ASN A 320 -5.09 16.89 30.45
CA ASN A 320 -5.22 15.46 30.74
C ASN A 320 -4.28 14.61 29.88
N TYR A 321 -4.13 14.98 28.60
CA TYR A 321 -3.17 14.37 27.69
C TYR A 321 -1.72 14.56 28.14
N TYR A 322 -1.37 15.77 28.60
CA TYR A 322 -0.01 16.03 29.09
C TYR A 322 0.31 15.24 30.37
N ASP A 323 -0.64 15.13 31.30
CA ASP A 323 -0.49 14.32 32.51
C ASP A 323 -0.32 12.83 32.18
N LEU A 324 -1.12 12.30 31.24
CA LEU A 324 -0.97 10.93 30.72
C LEU A 324 0.40 10.69 30.05
N LEU A 325 0.92 11.67 29.30
CA LEU A 325 2.26 11.57 28.72
C LEU A 325 3.36 11.56 29.79
N VAL A 326 3.27 12.42 30.81
CA VAL A 326 4.22 12.40 31.94
C VAL A 326 4.17 11.04 32.63
N ASP A 327 2.97 10.52 32.91
CA ASP A 327 2.78 9.21 33.55
C ASP A 327 3.42 8.07 32.74
N ILE A 328 3.19 8.05 31.43
CA ILE A 328 3.78 7.10 30.49
C ILE A 328 5.31 7.18 30.50
N PHE A 329 5.88 8.39 30.42
CA PHE A 329 7.32 8.59 30.37
C PHE A 329 8.01 8.31 31.71
N GLU A 330 7.32 8.46 32.85
CA GLU A 330 7.88 8.21 34.18
C GLU A 330 7.67 6.78 34.70
N LYS A 331 6.48 6.19 34.54
CA LYS A 331 6.12 4.87 35.13
C LYS A 331 6.51 3.68 34.26
N LYS A 332 6.78 3.87 32.97
CA LYS A 332 7.31 2.81 32.08
C LYS A 332 8.77 3.11 31.70
N PRO A 333 9.72 3.10 32.66
CA PRO A 333 11.11 3.47 32.39
C PRO A 333 11.72 2.58 31.31
N PHE A 334 12.25 3.22 30.28
CA PHE A 334 12.60 2.61 29.00
C PHE A 334 13.76 1.61 29.12
N GLY A 335 13.48 0.33 28.85
CA GLY A 335 14.50 -0.67 28.58
C GLY A 335 15.04 -0.53 27.16
N ALA A 336 16.20 0.13 26.99
CA ALA A 336 17.01 0.22 25.76
C ALA A 336 16.22 0.48 24.46
N ILE A 337 15.89 1.75 24.20
CA ILE A 337 15.01 2.16 23.09
C ILE A 337 15.67 3.18 22.16
N PHE A 338 15.79 2.81 20.89
CA PHE A 338 16.19 3.66 19.75
C PHE A 338 15.13 4.74 19.44
N ASP A 339 15.44 5.69 18.55
CA ASP A 339 14.58 6.86 18.28
C ASP A 339 13.16 6.48 17.80
N GLU A 340 13.00 5.37 17.07
CA GLU A 340 11.73 4.98 16.42
C GLU A 340 10.54 4.79 17.38
N LEU A 341 10.78 4.31 18.61
CA LEU A 341 9.66 3.94 19.49
C LEU A 341 9.04 5.15 20.22
N ARG A 342 9.71 6.31 20.19
CA ARG A 342 9.30 7.51 20.92
C ARG A 342 7.98 8.08 20.42
N TYR A 343 7.71 7.93 19.13
CA TYR A 343 6.54 8.49 18.45
C TYR A 343 5.24 7.74 18.76
N ALA A 344 5.32 6.42 18.98
CA ALA A 344 4.19 5.60 19.40
C ALA A 344 3.51 6.13 20.69
N TYR A 345 4.31 6.58 21.66
CA TYR A 345 3.81 7.10 22.94
C TYR A 345 3.00 8.40 22.83
N PHE A 346 3.11 9.16 21.73
CA PHE A 346 2.26 10.33 21.50
C PHE A 346 0.85 9.96 21.00
N ILE A 347 0.70 8.78 20.40
CA ILE A 347 -0.60 8.23 19.96
C ILE A 347 -1.26 7.40 21.07
N LEU A 348 -0.47 6.68 21.88
CA LEU A 348 -0.98 5.73 22.87
C LEU A 348 -2.04 6.28 23.86
N PRO A 349 -2.01 7.57 24.29
CA PRO A 349 -3.10 8.15 25.09
C PRO A 349 -4.46 8.22 24.38
N LEU A 350 -4.48 8.21 23.04
CA LEU A 350 -5.69 8.24 22.21
C LEU A 350 -6.22 6.83 21.88
N VAL A 351 -5.48 5.78 22.23
CA VAL A 351 -5.88 4.38 22.01
C VAL A 351 -6.77 3.93 23.15
N GLU A 352 -8.05 3.73 22.84
CA GLU A 352 -9.08 3.32 23.79
C GLU A 352 -8.94 1.83 24.16
N ASP A 353 -8.69 0.96 23.16
CA ASP A 353 -8.43 -0.46 23.36
C ASP A 353 -6.95 -0.80 23.12
N ARG A 354 -6.27 -1.19 24.20
CA ARG A 354 -4.83 -1.53 24.20
C ARG A 354 -4.54 -2.97 23.82
N GLU A 355 -5.54 -3.85 23.70
CA GLU A 355 -5.33 -5.24 23.28
C GLU A 355 -5.07 -5.30 21.76
N LYS A 356 -5.73 -4.43 20.97
CA LYS A 356 -5.46 -4.28 19.53
C LYS A 356 -3.98 -4.00 19.23
N TYR A 357 -3.30 -3.24 20.10
CA TYR A 357 -1.89 -2.89 19.94
C TYR A 357 -0.99 -4.13 19.90
N ASN A 358 -1.25 -5.13 20.75
CA ASN A 358 -0.45 -6.35 20.78
C ASN A 358 -0.67 -7.18 19.51
N TYR A 359 -1.91 -7.27 19.03
CA TYR A 359 -2.23 -7.94 17.77
C TYR A 359 -1.44 -7.33 16.60
N TYR A 360 -1.48 -6.01 16.42
CA TYR A 360 -0.74 -5.36 15.33
C TYR A 360 0.79 -5.39 15.52
N GLN A 361 1.28 -5.47 16.77
CA GLN A 361 2.72 -5.67 17.01
C GLN A 361 3.22 -6.98 16.42
N ASP A 362 2.44 -8.06 16.54
CA ASP A 362 2.80 -9.36 16.00
C ASP A 362 2.65 -9.41 14.46
N GLN A 363 1.67 -8.70 13.89
CA GLN A 363 1.50 -8.58 12.43
C GLN A 363 2.60 -7.72 11.79
N LEU A 364 3.03 -6.63 12.45
CA LEU A 364 4.00 -5.67 11.94
C LEU A 364 5.44 -5.94 12.45
N LYS A 365 5.69 -7.07 13.10
CA LYS A 365 6.99 -7.43 13.72
C LYS A 365 8.18 -7.38 12.75
N ASP A 366 7.92 -7.67 11.48
CA ASP A 366 8.93 -7.75 10.42
C ASP A 366 9.20 -6.38 9.76
N ILE A 367 8.51 -5.33 10.20
CA ILE A 367 8.81 -3.92 9.86
C ILE A 367 9.79 -3.38 10.93
N PRO A 368 11.11 -3.27 10.64
CA PRO A 368 12.10 -3.02 11.69
C PRO A 368 11.99 -1.62 12.28
N GLU A 369 11.75 -0.64 11.42
CA GLU A 369 11.68 0.79 11.74
C GLU A 369 10.19 1.19 11.76
N GLY A 370 9.66 1.56 12.94
CA GLY A 370 8.32 2.14 13.06
C GLY A 370 7.14 1.18 13.33
N SER A 371 7.34 -0.15 13.37
CA SER A 371 6.27 -1.12 13.70
C SER A 371 5.42 -0.72 14.90
N LYS A 372 6.04 -0.25 16.00
CA LYS A 372 5.32 0.21 17.20
C LYS A 372 4.48 1.45 16.95
N PHE A 373 4.97 2.40 16.15
CA PHE A 373 4.18 3.58 15.77
C PHE A 373 2.96 3.17 14.95
N PHE A 374 3.16 2.39 13.89
CA PHE A 374 2.06 1.92 13.04
C PHE A 374 1.08 1.01 13.77
N SER A 375 1.54 0.14 14.69
CA SER A 375 0.67 -0.65 15.57
C SER A 375 -0.19 0.25 16.46
N THR A 376 0.36 1.33 17.01
CA THR A 376 -0.43 2.27 17.83
C THR A 376 -1.42 3.07 16.99
N VAL A 377 -1.08 3.46 15.76
CA VAL A 377 -2.03 4.10 14.84
C VAL A 377 -3.13 3.13 14.39
N ALA A 378 -2.79 1.88 14.07
CA ALA A 378 -3.74 0.81 13.75
C ALA A 378 -4.73 0.54 14.91
N SER A 379 -4.27 0.72 16.17
CA SER A 379 -5.11 0.57 17.36
C SER A 379 -6.14 1.68 17.56
N LEU A 380 -6.06 2.79 16.80
CA LEU A 380 -7.06 3.85 16.83
C LEU A 380 -8.34 3.46 16.09
N PHE A 381 -8.25 2.54 15.12
CA PHE A 381 -9.38 2.24 14.25
C PHE A 381 -10.57 1.63 15.03
N PRO A 382 -11.81 1.99 14.64
CA PRO A 382 -13.00 1.62 15.39
C PRO A 382 -13.37 0.13 15.31
N TRP A 383 -12.86 -0.60 14.31
CA TRP A 383 -13.19 -2.01 14.05
C TRP A 383 -12.35 -2.97 14.87
N ASP A 384 -12.75 -4.25 14.88
CA ASP A 384 -11.94 -5.29 15.51
C ASP A 384 -10.57 -5.44 14.82
N PRO A 385 -9.55 -6.00 15.50
CA PRO A 385 -8.20 -6.07 14.94
C PRO A 385 -8.11 -6.84 13.62
N GLU A 386 -8.86 -7.95 13.51
CA GLU A 386 -8.94 -8.77 12.31
C GLU A 386 -9.62 -8.00 11.15
N GLU A 387 -10.73 -7.32 11.43
CA GLU A 387 -11.46 -6.51 10.45
C GLU A 387 -10.59 -5.38 9.90
N THR A 388 -9.96 -4.62 10.79
CA THR A 388 -9.05 -3.51 10.44
C THR A 388 -7.88 -3.99 9.59
N TRP A 389 -7.31 -5.14 9.94
CA TRP A 389 -6.22 -5.75 9.18
C TRP A 389 -6.65 -6.11 7.75
N MET A 390 -7.85 -6.67 7.57
CA MET A 390 -8.41 -6.91 6.23
C MET A 390 -8.61 -5.62 5.43
N VAL A 391 -9.03 -4.51 6.05
CA VAL A 391 -9.12 -3.21 5.35
C VAL A 391 -7.73 -2.73 4.90
N PHE A 392 -6.69 -2.91 5.72
CA PHE A 392 -5.31 -2.56 5.33
C PHE A 392 -4.79 -3.42 4.18
N LEU A 393 -4.97 -4.75 4.24
CA LEU A 393 -4.59 -5.66 3.17
C LEU A 393 -5.31 -5.32 1.85
N ARG A 394 -6.61 -5.00 1.93
CA ARG A 394 -7.40 -4.54 0.78
C ARG A 394 -6.87 -3.22 0.21
N ALA A 395 -6.50 -2.25 1.05
CA ALA A 395 -5.88 -1.01 0.61
C ALA A 395 -4.52 -1.28 -0.08
N GLU A 396 -3.66 -2.12 0.50
CA GLU A 396 -2.39 -2.54 -0.10
C GLU A 396 -2.59 -3.22 -1.46
N MET A 397 -3.53 -4.17 -1.57
CA MET A 397 -3.88 -4.83 -2.83
C MET A 397 -4.31 -3.83 -3.91
N ASN A 398 -5.08 -2.79 -3.56
CA ASN A 398 -5.49 -1.76 -4.51
C ASN A 398 -4.32 -0.86 -4.95
N ILE A 399 -3.39 -0.54 -4.05
CA ILE A 399 -2.16 0.18 -4.43
C ILE A 399 -1.31 -0.69 -5.38
N LEU A 400 -1.14 -1.98 -5.08
CA LEU A 400 -0.42 -2.94 -5.93
C LEU A 400 -1.03 -3.07 -7.33
N LYS A 401 -2.36 -3.19 -7.42
CA LYS A 401 -3.11 -3.20 -8.69
C LYS A 401 -2.86 -1.92 -9.49
N ALA A 402 -2.94 -0.74 -8.85
CA ALA A 402 -2.77 0.55 -9.51
C ALA A 402 -1.34 0.79 -10.03
N GLN A 403 -0.32 0.22 -9.38
CA GLN A 403 1.09 0.53 -9.68
C GLN A 403 1.71 -0.22 -10.87
N SER A 404 1.07 -1.26 -11.42
CA SER A 404 1.60 -2.01 -12.59
C SER A 404 3.06 -2.53 -12.41
N ALA A 405 3.37 -3.02 -11.19
CA ALA A 405 4.68 -3.45 -10.66
C ALA A 405 5.69 -2.32 -10.36
N LYS A 406 6.45 -2.35 -9.25
CA LYS A 406 6.87 -3.46 -8.36
C LYS A 406 6.88 -3.02 -6.87
N PHE A 407 6.70 -3.97 -5.95
CA PHE A 407 6.57 -3.81 -4.49
C PHE A 407 7.55 -2.83 -3.83
N ILE A 408 7.04 -2.07 -2.85
CA ILE A 408 7.72 -1.08 -2.02
C ILE A 408 7.31 -1.39 -0.56
N PRO A 409 8.22 -1.70 0.39
CA PRO A 409 7.86 -2.02 1.79
C PRO A 409 6.95 -1.00 2.48
N GLU A 410 7.04 0.27 2.09
CA GLU A 410 6.20 1.38 2.55
C GLU A 410 4.69 1.22 2.21
N LEU A 411 4.29 0.22 1.43
CA LEU A 411 2.90 -0.03 1.01
C LEU A 411 1.91 -0.16 2.18
N ILE A 412 2.29 -0.86 3.26
CA ILE A 412 1.43 -1.00 4.45
C ILE A 412 1.27 0.35 5.17
N GLU A 413 2.30 1.20 5.16
CA GLU A 413 2.23 2.55 5.75
C GLU A 413 1.28 3.46 4.96
N TYR A 414 1.39 3.42 3.62
CA TYR A 414 0.47 4.15 2.73
C TYR A 414 -0.96 3.59 2.81
N ALA A 415 -1.12 2.27 2.88
CA ALA A 415 -2.41 1.60 3.07
C ALA A 415 -3.08 2.08 4.37
N LEU A 416 -2.35 2.02 5.49
CA LEU A 416 -2.80 2.50 6.80
C LEU A 416 -3.19 3.98 6.76
N LEU A 417 -2.37 4.85 6.17
CA LEU A 417 -2.70 6.28 6.04
C LEU A 417 -3.90 6.55 5.11
N LEU A 418 -4.11 5.74 4.07
CA LEU A 418 -5.28 5.83 3.18
C LEU A 418 -6.56 5.33 3.87
N THR A 419 -6.49 4.26 4.65
CA THR A 419 -7.64 3.77 5.44
C THR A 419 -8.13 4.75 6.50
N MET A 420 -7.27 5.67 6.97
CA MET A 420 -7.71 6.74 7.87
C MET A 420 -8.67 7.75 7.21
N ASN A 421 -8.97 7.64 5.91
CA ASN A 421 -9.91 8.51 5.22
C ASN A 421 -11.35 8.33 5.73
N GLN A 422 -12.03 9.43 6.03
CA GLN A 422 -13.42 9.40 6.52
C GLN A 422 -14.39 8.65 5.60
N LYS A 423 -14.19 8.64 4.27
CA LYS A 423 -15.03 7.89 3.33
C LYS A 423 -14.95 6.38 3.56
N ILE A 424 -13.73 5.85 3.71
CA ILE A 424 -13.50 4.43 4.02
C ILE A 424 -14.18 4.08 5.34
N ILE A 425 -14.03 4.97 6.33
CA ILE A 425 -14.57 4.79 7.67
C ILE A 425 -16.10 4.76 7.70
N GLN A 426 -16.75 5.60 6.88
CA GLN A 426 -18.20 5.62 6.65
C GLN A 426 -18.75 4.44 5.85
N ILE A 427 -17.94 3.77 5.02
CA ILE A 427 -18.39 2.60 4.25
C ILE A 427 -18.40 1.35 5.13
N GLU A 428 -17.39 1.20 5.98
CA GLU A 428 -17.26 0.05 6.88
C GLU A 428 -18.34 0.00 7.97
N ASN A 429 -18.67 1.12 8.61
CA ASN A 429 -19.62 1.16 9.74
C ASN A 429 -20.59 2.35 9.65
N ASN A 430 -21.78 2.18 10.24
CA ASN A 430 -22.67 3.30 10.61
C ASN A 430 -22.10 4.05 11.83
N ILE A 431 -20.99 4.74 11.64
CA ILE A 431 -20.30 5.50 12.68
C ILE A 431 -21.03 6.82 12.93
N SER A 432 -21.17 7.20 14.19
CA SER A 432 -21.80 8.47 14.57
C SER A 432 -21.04 9.67 14.02
N GLU A 433 -21.79 10.70 13.62
CA GLU A 433 -21.23 11.93 13.05
C GLU A 433 -20.19 12.59 13.98
N SER A 434 -20.43 12.57 15.30
CA SER A 434 -19.49 13.05 16.32
C SER A 434 -18.16 12.27 16.37
N TYR A 435 -18.17 10.96 16.12
CA TYR A 435 -16.93 10.18 16.03
C TYR A 435 -16.19 10.51 14.73
N LEU A 436 -16.91 10.67 13.60
CA LEU A 436 -16.30 11.08 12.33
C LEU A 436 -15.69 12.48 12.39
N GLU A 437 -16.33 13.38 13.13
CA GLU A 437 -15.82 14.73 13.40
C GLU A 437 -14.54 14.67 14.26
N ARG A 438 -14.57 13.94 15.39
CA ARG A 438 -13.38 13.68 16.24
C ARG A 438 -12.26 13.02 15.44
N TRP A 439 -12.58 12.04 14.58
CA TRP A 439 -11.61 11.37 13.74
C TRP A 439 -10.91 12.33 12.77
N THR A 440 -11.70 13.15 12.07
CA THR A 440 -11.22 14.06 11.02
C THR A 440 -10.48 15.26 11.60
N ASN A 441 -10.96 15.82 12.71
CA ASN A 441 -10.47 17.07 13.28
C ASN A 441 -9.43 16.89 14.40
N LEU A 442 -9.40 15.73 15.06
CA LEU A 442 -8.48 15.42 16.17
C LEU A 442 -7.48 14.30 15.82
N VAL A 443 -7.98 13.13 15.41
CA VAL A 443 -7.15 11.91 15.28
C VAL A 443 -6.22 11.96 14.06
N VAL A 444 -6.77 12.14 12.85
CA VAL A 444 -6.01 12.24 11.59
C VAL A 444 -4.92 13.31 11.65
N PRO A 445 -5.17 14.53 12.19
CA PRO A 445 -4.15 15.57 12.29
C PRO A 445 -3.02 15.26 13.26
N ILE A 446 -3.32 14.66 14.42
CA ILE A 446 -2.29 14.25 15.40
C ILE A 446 -1.42 13.14 14.81
N VAL A 447 -2.04 12.11 14.21
CA VAL A 447 -1.30 11.04 13.54
C VAL A 447 -0.42 11.62 12.44
N HIS A 448 -0.96 12.40 11.50
CA HIS A 448 -0.18 12.97 10.42
C HIS A 448 0.97 13.87 10.89
N LEU A 449 0.75 14.67 11.94
CA LEU A 449 1.79 15.49 12.58
C LEU A 449 2.96 14.62 13.08
N ILE A 450 2.65 13.49 13.71
CA ILE A 450 3.67 12.57 14.23
C ILE A 450 4.31 11.77 13.09
N THR A 451 3.54 11.27 12.12
CA THR A 451 4.05 10.59 10.92
C THR A 451 5.01 11.48 10.14
N TYR A 452 4.69 12.76 9.93
CA TYR A 452 5.59 13.70 9.28
C TYR A 452 6.88 13.89 10.09
N ILE A 453 6.81 14.04 11.41
CA ILE A 453 8.00 14.27 12.25
C ILE A 453 8.88 13.01 12.36
N PHE A 454 8.26 11.83 12.43
CA PHE A 454 8.93 10.53 12.43
C PHE A 454 9.61 10.27 11.08
N LEU A 455 8.82 10.18 10.00
CA LEU A 455 9.31 9.80 8.67
C LEU A 455 10.00 10.95 7.91
N GLU A 456 10.07 12.20 8.42
CA GLU A 456 10.76 13.31 7.72
C GLU A 456 12.21 12.95 7.40
N LYS A 457 12.92 12.30 8.33
CA LYS A 457 14.33 11.93 8.12
C LYS A 457 14.46 10.76 7.15
N ASP A 458 13.67 9.72 7.34
CA ASP A 458 13.81 8.48 6.59
C ASP A 458 13.33 8.67 5.15
N LEU A 459 12.25 9.44 4.91
CA LEU A 459 11.93 9.94 3.57
C LEU A 459 13.05 10.77 2.96
N LYS A 460 13.71 11.65 3.71
CA LYS A 460 14.80 12.50 3.16
C LYS A 460 16.07 11.69 2.87
N GLU A 461 16.41 10.71 3.70
CA GLU A 461 17.51 9.76 3.48
C GLU A 461 17.20 8.84 2.29
N TYR A 462 15.96 8.31 2.23
CA TYR A 462 15.45 7.43 1.18
C TYR A 462 15.36 8.13 -0.18
N ILE A 463 14.72 9.31 -0.26
CA ILE A 463 14.64 10.12 -1.50
C ILE A 463 16.05 10.52 -1.97
N ARG A 464 17.01 10.73 -1.05
CA ARG A 464 18.40 11.06 -1.40
C ARG A 464 19.22 9.84 -1.85
N ARG A 465 18.94 8.64 -1.32
CA ARG A 465 19.59 7.36 -1.71
C ARG A 465 18.93 6.70 -2.93
N ARG A 466 17.65 6.98 -3.17
CA ARG A 466 16.81 6.48 -4.26
C ARG A 466 16.00 7.64 -4.86
N PRO A 467 16.66 8.55 -5.62
CA PRO A 467 15.95 9.65 -6.27
C PRO A 467 15.00 9.11 -7.34
N LEU A 468 13.72 9.04 -6.96
CA LEU A 468 12.57 8.85 -7.84
C LEU A 468 12.61 7.57 -8.71
N ALA A 469 12.25 6.44 -8.09
CA ALA A 469 11.47 5.41 -8.79
C ALA A 469 10.06 5.92 -9.19
N TYR A 470 9.67 7.12 -8.71
CA TYR A 470 8.53 7.89 -9.21
C TYR A 470 8.92 8.70 -10.46
N ILE A 471 8.88 8.03 -11.61
CA ILE A 471 8.33 8.50 -12.90
C ILE A 471 8.60 7.36 -13.90
N ILE A 472 7.50 6.79 -14.39
CA ILE A 472 7.29 6.13 -15.69
C ILE A 472 8.53 6.23 -16.62
N SER A 473 9.46 5.29 -16.49
CA SER A 473 10.70 5.26 -17.30
C SER A 473 11.05 3.81 -17.69
N PRO A 474 10.80 3.39 -18.94
CA PRO A 474 10.93 1.99 -19.38
C PRO A 474 12.35 1.39 -19.41
N ARG A 475 13.36 2.04 -18.81
CA ARG A 475 14.79 1.78 -19.10
C ARG A 475 15.65 1.27 -17.94
N TYR A 476 15.13 1.14 -16.72
CA TYR A 476 15.95 0.78 -15.56
C TYR A 476 16.26 -0.72 -15.38
N TYR A 477 15.81 -1.57 -16.31
CA TYR A 477 15.71 -3.02 -16.12
C TYR A 477 17.01 -3.85 -16.15
N TYR A 478 18.20 -3.25 -16.24
CA TYR A 478 19.39 -3.99 -16.70
C TYR A 478 20.35 -4.58 -15.66
N ARG A 479 20.34 -4.17 -14.37
CA ARG A 479 21.23 -4.77 -13.35
C ARG A 479 20.63 -4.80 -11.94
N SER A 480 21.02 -5.87 -11.21
CA SER A 480 20.70 -6.30 -9.84
C SER A 480 19.27 -6.79 -9.55
N SER A 481 19.20 -7.83 -8.71
CA SER A 481 18.14 -8.85 -8.68
C SER A 481 18.07 -9.53 -7.32
N LEU A 482 16.86 -9.97 -6.90
CA LEU A 482 16.59 -10.87 -5.77
C LEU A 482 17.00 -10.31 -4.39
N HIS A 483 16.46 -10.69 -3.23
CA HIS A 483 15.62 -11.81 -2.75
C HIS A 483 14.47 -11.24 -1.88
N TYR A 484 13.48 -11.93 -1.30
CA TYR A 484 12.92 -13.31 -1.24
C TYR A 484 11.40 -13.12 -0.91
N HIS A 485 10.48 -14.10 -0.82
CA HIS A 485 10.45 -15.53 -1.19
C HIS A 485 9.59 -15.68 -2.48
N VAL A 486 9.52 -16.76 -3.28
CA VAL A 486 9.45 -18.24 -3.13
C VAL A 486 8.03 -18.76 -2.90
N ILE A 487 7.37 -19.06 -4.02
CA ILE A 487 6.43 -20.18 -4.15
C ILE A 487 7.20 -21.47 -3.84
N GLY A 488 6.66 -22.29 -2.93
CA GLY A 488 7.08 -23.66 -2.67
C GLY A 488 5.90 -24.59 -2.88
#